data_AF-T0ZXG0-F1
#
_entry.id   AF-T0ZXG0-F1
#
_cell.length_a   1.000
_cell.length_b   1.000
_cell.length_c   1.000
_cell.angle_alpha   90.00
_cell.angle_beta   90.00
_cell.angle_gamma   90.00
#
_symmetry.space_group_name_H-M   'P 1'
#
loop_
_entity.id
_entity.type
_entity.pdbx_description
1 polymer ?
#
loop_
_entity_poly.entity_id
_entity_poly.type
_entity_poly.pdbx_seq_one_letter_code
_entity_poly.pdbx_strand_id
1 'polypeptide(L)'
;MDTKKKELVGDFKNGGREWRPRGEPEPVRVHDFLLPQKGKAIPYGVYDLNRNEGWVSVGIDHDTATFAVRAIRRWWEVMGRPSYPRATSLLITADCGGSNGARVRLWKWELQQFADRTGLTLTVCHFP
;
A
#
# COMPACT_ATOMS: atom_id res chain seq x y z
N MET A 1 3.75 -6.66 -4.30
CA MET A 1 3.63 -5.56 -3.34
C MET A 1 4.16 -4.32 -3.98
N ASP A 2 3.38 -3.25 -3.94
CA ASP A 2 3.73 -1.97 -4.56
C ASP A 2 3.13 -0.83 -3.74
N THR A 3 3.90 0.25 -3.61
CA THR A 3 3.40 1.52 -3.06
C THR A 3 3.16 2.45 -4.22
N LYS A 4 1.89 2.64 -4.59
CA LYS A 4 1.55 3.55 -5.68
C LYS A 4 1.77 5.01 -5.26
N LYS A 5 1.67 5.91 -6.24
CA LYS A 5 1.85 7.36 -6.07
C LYS A 5 1.11 7.86 -4.82
N LYS A 6 1.84 8.60 -3.98
CA LYS A 6 1.29 9.28 -2.80
C LYS A 6 0.44 10.44 -3.29
N GLU A 7 -0.84 10.44 -2.95
CA GLU A 7 -1.78 11.46 -3.41
C GLU A 7 -2.02 12.50 -2.32
N LEU A 8 -2.06 13.77 -2.70
CA LEU A 8 -2.41 14.86 -1.81
C LEU A 8 -3.92 14.83 -1.55
N VAL A 9 -4.31 14.79 -0.28
CA VAL A 9 -5.72 14.76 0.07
C VAL A 9 -6.26 16.19 0.07
N GLY A 10 -7.10 16.50 -0.91
CA GLY A 10 -7.80 17.79 -1.00
C GLY A 10 -8.12 18.19 -2.44
N ASP A 11 -8.67 19.39 -2.56
CA ASP A 11 -9.09 20.00 -3.83
C ASP A 11 -7.87 20.51 -4.60
N PHE A 12 -7.10 19.59 -5.17
CA PHE A 12 -5.93 19.86 -6.02
C PHE A 12 -6.30 19.66 -7.50
N LYS A 13 -5.65 20.42 -8.37
CA LYS A 13 -5.88 20.35 -9.80
C LYS A 13 -5.50 18.97 -10.34
N ASN A 14 -6.50 18.22 -10.80
CA ASN A 14 -6.31 16.98 -11.55
C ASN A 14 -6.54 17.23 -13.06
N GLY A 15 -5.88 16.45 -13.93
CA GLY A 15 -6.01 16.57 -15.39
C GLY A 15 -7.33 16.03 -15.97
N GLY A 16 -8.25 15.56 -15.12
CA GLY A 16 -9.57 15.07 -15.51
C GLY A 16 -10.54 16.19 -15.88
N ARG A 17 -11.72 15.80 -16.39
CA ARG A 17 -12.82 16.72 -16.70
C ARG A 17 -14.08 16.25 -16.00
N GLU A 18 -14.76 17.16 -15.32
CA GLU A 18 -16.09 16.96 -14.75
C GLU A 18 -17.07 17.90 -15.48
N TRP A 19 -18.27 17.42 -15.78
CA TRP A 19 -19.32 18.24 -16.40
C TRP A 19 -19.88 19.22 -15.36
N ARG A 20 -19.71 20.52 -15.61
CA ARG A 20 -20.31 21.59 -14.81
C ARG A 20 -20.93 22.69 -15.68
N PRO A 21 -21.90 23.44 -15.16
CA PRO A 21 -22.43 24.62 -15.83
C PRO A 21 -21.32 25.58 -16.28
N ARG A 22 -21.48 26.13 -17.47
CA ARG A 22 -20.52 27.06 -18.05
C ARG A 22 -20.43 28.32 -17.18
N GLY A 23 -19.22 28.67 -16.74
CA GLY A 23 -18.98 29.83 -15.88
C GLY A 23 -18.86 29.50 -14.39
N GLU A 24 -19.11 28.25 -14.00
CA GLU A 24 -19.02 27.78 -12.61
C GLU A 24 -17.98 26.65 -12.47
N PRO A 25 -16.69 26.90 -12.79
CA PRO A 25 -15.66 25.91 -12.56
C PRO A 25 -15.48 25.68 -11.07
N GLU A 26 -15.14 24.45 -10.69
CA GLU A 26 -14.75 24.16 -9.32
C GLU A 26 -13.43 24.86 -8.96
N PRO A 27 -13.38 25.66 -7.88
CA PRO A 27 -12.13 26.22 -7.40
C PRO A 27 -11.20 25.11 -6.91
N VAL A 28 -10.02 25.01 -7.50
CA VAL A 28 -8.99 24.02 -7.14
C VAL A 28 -7.66 24.69 -6.83
N ARG A 29 -6.86 24.06 -5.97
CA ARG A 29 -5.47 24.45 -5.73
C ARG A 29 -4.60 24.00 -6.90
N VAL A 30 -3.97 24.97 -7.56
CA VAL A 30 -3.09 24.73 -8.72
C VAL A 30 -1.70 24.24 -8.31
N HIS A 31 -1.30 24.50 -7.06
CA HIS A 31 -0.01 24.09 -6.51
C HIS A 31 -0.18 22.94 -5.53
N ASP A 32 0.68 21.93 -5.68
CA ASP A 32 0.68 20.67 -4.92
C ASP A 32 1.37 20.80 -3.56
N PHE A 33 0.98 21.81 -2.77
CA PHE A 33 1.46 21.96 -1.41
C PHE A 33 0.66 21.11 -0.44
N LEU A 34 1.36 20.41 0.46
CA LEU A 34 0.72 19.61 1.50
C LEU A 34 -0.17 20.50 2.37
N LEU A 35 -1.43 20.11 2.55
CA LEU A 35 -2.30 20.72 3.54
C LEU A 35 -2.00 20.08 4.89
N PRO A 36 -1.49 20.84 5.88
CA PRO A 36 -1.09 20.26 7.17
C PRO A 36 -2.24 19.51 7.88
N GLN A 37 -3.49 19.93 7.62
CA GLN A 37 -4.69 19.37 8.23
C GLN A 37 -5.24 18.12 7.50
N LYS A 38 -4.89 17.89 6.22
CA LYS A 38 -5.43 16.77 5.41
C LYS A 38 -4.39 15.70 5.06
N GLY A 39 -3.09 16.04 5.07
CA GLY A 39 -2.01 15.06 4.87
C GLY A 39 -1.92 14.47 3.46
N LYS A 40 -1.39 13.25 3.36
CA LYS A 40 -1.21 12.47 2.13
C LYS A 40 -1.84 11.09 2.28
N ALA A 41 -2.46 10.59 1.21
CA ALA A 41 -2.89 9.21 1.12
C ALA A 41 -1.77 8.37 0.51
N ILE A 42 -1.38 7.29 1.20
CA ILE A 42 -0.33 6.37 0.79
C ILE A 42 -0.96 4.99 0.56
N PRO A 43 -1.29 4.64 -0.69
CA PRO A 43 -1.86 3.35 -1.03
C PRO A 43 -0.76 2.26 -1.05
N TYR A 44 -1.01 1.17 -0.33
CA TYR A 44 -0.19 -0.04 -0.34
C TYR A 44 -1.00 -1.22 -0.88
N GLY A 45 -0.56 -1.78 -2.01
CA GLY A 45 -1.27 -2.83 -2.73
C GLY A 45 -0.68 -4.23 -2.49
N VAL A 46 -1.55 -5.20 -2.20
CA VAL A 46 -1.28 -6.64 -2.29
C VAL A 46 -2.08 -7.19 -3.47
N TYR A 47 -1.45 -7.98 -4.34
CA TYR A 47 -2.14 -8.62 -5.45
C TYR A 47 -1.95 -10.13 -5.37
N ASP A 48 -3.06 -10.85 -5.31
CA ASP A 48 -3.10 -12.31 -5.33
C ASP A 48 -3.19 -12.79 -6.79
N LEU A 49 -2.10 -13.38 -7.28
CA LEU A 49 -2.00 -13.87 -8.64
C LEU A 49 -2.88 -15.09 -8.91
N ASN A 50 -3.14 -15.93 -7.92
CA ASN A 50 -3.88 -17.16 -8.09
C ASN A 50 -5.39 -16.91 -8.15
N ARG A 51 -5.87 -15.92 -7.39
CA ARG A 51 -7.28 -15.51 -7.37
C ARG A 51 -7.60 -14.31 -8.26
N ASN A 52 -6.60 -13.63 -8.81
CA ASN A 52 -6.78 -12.40 -9.57
C ASN A 52 -7.52 -11.32 -8.75
N GLU A 53 -7.16 -11.21 -7.47
CA GLU A 53 -7.80 -10.31 -6.49
C GLU A 53 -6.77 -9.32 -5.92
N GLY A 54 -7.19 -8.07 -5.76
CA GLY A 54 -6.36 -7.00 -5.19
C GLY A 54 -6.86 -6.55 -3.83
N TRP A 55 -5.92 -6.20 -2.95
CA TRP A 55 -6.18 -5.52 -1.69
C TRP A 55 -5.38 -4.22 -1.62
N VAL A 56 -6.04 -3.15 -1.19
CA VAL A 56 -5.39 -1.83 -1.01
C VAL A 56 -5.59 -1.38 0.44
N SER A 57 -4.48 -1.08 1.11
CA SER A 57 -4.48 -0.38 2.39
C SER A 57 -4.11 1.07 2.16
N VAL A 58 -4.91 2.02 2.65
CA VAL A 58 -4.63 3.45 2.50
C VAL A 58 -4.18 4.02 3.84
N GLY A 59 -2.91 4.42 3.92
CA GLY A 59 -2.34 5.13 5.05
C GLY A 59 -2.55 6.63 4.89
N ILE A 60 -2.80 7.33 5.98
CA ILE A 60 -2.92 8.81 6.02
C ILE A 60 -1.66 9.48 6.59
N ASP A 61 -0.65 8.66 6.87
CA ASP A 61 0.61 9.05 7.54
C ASP A 61 1.80 8.45 6.76
N HIS A 62 3.01 8.51 7.32
CA HIS A 62 4.26 8.16 6.66
C HIS A 62 4.31 6.72 6.10
N ASP A 63 4.95 6.62 4.95
CA ASP A 63 5.29 5.36 4.29
C ASP A 63 6.47 4.69 5.00
N THR A 64 6.15 3.76 5.89
CA THR A 64 7.13 3.06 6.73
C THR A 64 7.09 1.56 6.47
N ALA A 65 8.18 0.86 6.79
CA ALA A 65 8.23 -0.60 6.73
C ALA A 65 7.14 -1.25 7.60
N THR A 66 6.83 -0.67 8.75
CA THR A 66 5.72 -1.09 9.61
C THR A 66 4.38 -0.97 8.89
N PHE A 67 4.13 0.12 8.17
CA PHE A 67 2.91 0.27 7.37
C PHE A 67 2.84 -0.78 6.25
N ALA A 68 3.93 -0.99 5.52
CA ALA A 68 4.01 -1.99 4.45
C ALA A 68 3.67 -3.41 4.96
N VAL A 69 4.28 -3.86 6.06
CA VAL A 69 3.98 -5.18 6.64
C VAL A 69 2.60 -5.23 7.25
N ARG A 70 2.09 -4.13 7.83
CA ARG A 70 0.72 -4.07 8.33
C ARG A 70 -0.32 -4.25 7.21
N ALA A 71 -0.06 -3.73 6.02
CA ALA A 71 -0.91 -3.96 4.85
C ALA A 71 -0.95 -5.45 4.47
N ILE A 72 0.21 -6.12 4.46
CA ILE A 72 0.32 -7.57 4.17
C ILE A 72 -0.42 -8.39 5.24
N ARG A 73 -0.19 -8.07 6.52
CA ARG A 73 -0.88 -8.71 7.65
C ARG A 73 -2.39 -8.59 7.52
N ARG A 74 -2.88 -7.40 7.19
CA ARG A 74 -4.31 -7.16 7.08
C ARG A 74 -4.93 -7.92 5.92
N TRP A 75 -4.27 -7.94 4.76
CA TRP A 75 -4.67 -8.78 3.64
C TRP A 75 -4.70 -10.27 4.02
N TRP A 76 -3.66 -10.76 4.71
CA TRP A 76 -3.62 -12.16 5.16
C TRP A 76 -4.78 -12.49 6.10
N GLU A 77 -5.09 -11.63 7.07
CA GLU A 77 -6.19 -11.86 8.02
C GLU A 77 -7.57 -11.87 7.35
N VAL A 78 -7.80 -10.98 6.37
CA VAL A 78 -9.14 -10.77 5.78
C VAL A 78 -9.38 -11.65 4.55
N MET A 79 -8.37 -11.83 3.70
CA MET A 79 -8.51 -12.52 2.42
C MET A 79 -7.64 -13.77 2.33
N GLY A 80 -6.36 -13.67 2.71
CA GLY A 80 -5.39 -14.75 2.53
C GLY A 80 -5.73 -16.00 3.33
N ARG A 81 -5.92 -15.89 4.65
CA ARG A 81 -6.15 -17.03 5.54
C ARG A 81 -7.46 -17.77 5.23
N PRO A 82 -8.60 -17.09 4.96
CA PRO A 82 -9.81 -17.79 4.52
C PRO A 82 -9.65 -18.49 3.16
N SER A 83 -8.89 -17.90 2.25
CA SER A 83 -8.66 -18.44 0.91
C SER A 83 -7.67 -19.61 0.89
N TYR A 84 -6.70 -19.60 1.79
CA TYR A 84 -5.61 -20.56 1.85
C TYR A 84 -5.44 -21.14 3.27
N PRO A 85 -6.44 -21.89 3.77
CA PRO A 85 -6.46 -22.34 5.18
C PRO A 85 -5.35 -23.33 5.53
N ARG A 86 -4.74 -23.98 4.52
CA ARG A 86 -3.66 -24.96 4.69
C ARG A 86 -2.28 -24.43 4.28
N ALA A 87 -2.18 -23.13 3.97
CA ALA A 87 -0.89 -22.58 3.58
C ALA A 87 0.10 -22.61 4.76
N THR A 88 1.31 -23.07 4.49
CA THR A 88 2.44 -23.09 5.42
C THR A 88 3.53 -22.09 5.01
N SER A 89 3.43 -21.52 3.82
CA SER A 89 4.37 -20.55 3.29
C SER A 89 3.68 -19.46 2.49
N LEU A 90 4.33 -18.31 2.37
CA LEU A 90 3.88 -17.16 1.59
C LEU A 90 5.05 -16.60 0.78
N LEU A 91 4.88 -16.54 -0.54
CA LEU A 91 5.80 -15.85 -1.45
C LEU A 91 5.34 -14.39 -1.63
N ILE A 92 6.22 -13.46 -1.29
CA ILE A 92 5.99 -12.02 -1.39
C ILE A 92 6.92 -11.47 -2.47
N THR A 93 6.32 -10.99 -3.57
CA THR A 93 7.05 -10.25 -4.60
C THR A 93 6.97 -8.76 -4.26
N ALA A 94 8.10 -8.07 -4.18
CA ALA A 94 8.18 -6.66 -3.81
C ALA A 94 9.07 -5.88 -4.79
N ASP A 95 8.69 -4.64 -5.07
CA ASP A 95 9.38 -3.70 -5.96
C ASP A 95 10.64 -3.06 -5.37
N CYS A 96 10.96 -3.36 -4.10
CA CYS A 96 12.14 -2.85 -3.39
C CYS A 96 12.12 -1.32 -3.16
N GLY A 97 10.96 -0.68 -3.30
CA GLY A 97 10.77 0.75 -3.08
C GLY A 97 10.71 1.12 -1.59
N GLY A 98 11.48 2.14 -1.20
CA GLY A 98 11.36 2.84 0.09
C GLY A 98 11.17 1.92 1.30
N SER A 99 9.92 1.77 1.74
CA SER A 99 9.50 1.00 2.92
C SER A 99 9.66 -0.52 2.83
N ASN A 100 9.69 -1.12 1.64
CA ASN A 100 9.89 -2.58 1.47
C ASN A 100 11.27 -2.94 0.90
N GLY A 101 12.21 -1.99 0.91
CA GLY A 101 13.54 -2.17 0.33
C GLY A 101 14.33 -3.31 0.96
N ALA A 102 15.06 -4.07 0.14
CA ALA A 102 15.84 -5.23 0.56
C ALA A 102 16.93 -4.92 1.62
N ARG A 103 17.36 -3.66 1.72
CA ARG A 103 18.36 -3.19 2.70
C ARG A 103 17.74 -2.64 3.99
N VAL A 104 16.42 -2.45 4.03
CA VAL A 104 15.73 -1.86 5.18
C VAL A 104 15.64 -2.90 6.30
N ARG A 105 16.32 -2.65 7.42
CA ARG A 105 16.33 -3.57 8.58
C ARG A 105 14.94 -3.73 9.19
N LEU A 106 14.20 -2.63 9.33
CA LEU A 106 12.85 -2.65 9.91
C LEU A 106 11.88 -3.50 9.08
N TRP A 107 12.02 -3.49 7.74
CA TRP A 107 11.25 -4.36 6.85
C TRP A 107 11.46 -5.84 7.16
N LYS A 108 12.72 -6.27 7.27
CA LYS A 108 13.05 -7.65 7.62
C LYS A 108 12.55 -8.01 9.02
N TRP A 109 12.70 -7.10 9.97
CA TRP A 109 12.24 -7.32 11.34
C TRP A 109 10.72 -7.47 11.43
N GLU A 110 9.95 -6.57 10.81
CA GLU A 110 8.49 -6.65 10.78
C GLU A 110 7.99 -7.92 10.07
N LEU A 111 8.64 -8.32 8.98
CA LEU A 111 8.34 -9.59 8.30
C LEU A 111 8.62 -10.80 9.20
N GLN A 112 9.73 -10.79 9.95
CA GLN A 112 10.03 -11.85 10.91
C GLN A 112 8.93 -11.93 11.98
N GLN A 113 8.55 -10.80 12.58
CA GLN A 113 7.45 -10.74 13.55
C GLN A 113 6.10 -11.20 12.95
N PHE A 114 5.91 -11.04 11.65
CA PHE A 114 4.75 -11.58 10.95
C PHE A 114 4.83 -13.09 10.76
N ALA A 115 5.99 -13.61 10.34
CA ALA A 115 6.26 -15.04 10.22
C ALA A 115 6.02 -15.74 11.56
N ASP A 116 6.64 -15.25 12.63
CA ASP A 116 6.58 -15.84 13.97
C ASP A 116 5.15 -15.95 14.50
N ARG A 117 4.34 -14.91 14.27
CA ARG A 117 2.95 -14.86 14.74
C ARG A 117 1.99 -15.71 13.91
N THR A 118 2.32 -15.98 12.65
CA THR A 118 1.46 -16.77 11.76
C THR A 118 1.91 -18.22 11.60
N GLY A 119 3.17 -18.52 11.94
CA GLY A 119 3.81 -19.81 11.63
C GLY A 119 4.10 -20.00 10.13
N LEU A 120 3.94 -18.96 9.31
CA LEU A 120 4.22 -19.04 7.88
C LEU A 120 5.71 -18.87 7.60
N THR A 121 6.24 -19.71 6.72
CA THR A 121 7.54 -19.47 6.07
C THR A 121 7.38 -18.40 5.02
N LEU A 122 8.01 -17.24 5.23
CA LEU A 122 7.96 -16.12 4.28
C LEU A 122 9.16 -16.14 3.33
N THR A 123 8.90 -16.14 2.03
CA THR A 123 9.92 -15.93 0.99
C THR A 123 9.68 -14.57 0.36
N VAL A 124 10.70 -13.72 0.30
CA VAL A 124 10.60 -12.39 -0.31
C VAL A 124 11.51 -12.31 -1.53
N CYS A 125 10.93 -11.97 -2.68
CA CYS A 125 11.65 -11.76 -3.93
C CYS A 125 11.58 -10.28 -4.31
N HIS A 126 12.75 -9.67 -4.51
CA HIS A 126 12.90 -8.36 -5.12
C HIS A 126 13.39 -8.56 -6.56
N PHE A 127 12.60 -8.13 -7.54
CA PHE A 127 12.98 -8.23 -8.95
C PHE A 127 13.73 -6.96 -9.39
N PRO A 128 14.77 -7.08 -10.25
CA PRO A 128 15.49 -5.95 -10.82
C PRO A 128 14.65 -5.11 -11.78
#